data_AF-A0A6P0H311-F1
#
_entry.id   AF-A0A6P0H311-F1
#
_cell.length_a   1.000
_cell.length_b   1.000
_cell.length_c   1.000
_cell.angle_alpha   90.00
_cell.angle_beta   90.00
_cell.angle_gamma   90.00
#
_symmetry.space_group_name_H-M   'P 1'
#
loop_
_entity.id
_entity.type
_entity.pdbx_description
1 polymer ?
#
loop_
_entity_poly.entity_id
_entity_poly.type
_entity_poly.pdbx_seq_one_letter_code
_entity_poly.pdbx_strand_id
1 'polypeptide(L)'
;MLITVLTATGIALTPGGASAAPGEAATGAQAAELAAQSGHQLEVLTEDLNEARENPTLQQAAAAEAAAQVAAADAELAALQDRIAAVAHSAGTGDGLGPLQVFMTSGPADEFLERVATLDSVAGHHDDVLARVEESRAAAESAGAAAAQATAAAEEQLAAVQGQQKELGTEIEDYEVQYAVLTAQEEEQADATHGGPSLQAPAAGSVEAASGSAQLVIDMALAQVDDPHVWAAGESDAFDCSGLTQ
;
A
#
# COMPACT_ATOMS: atom_id res chain seq x y z
N MET A 1 -14.05 -4.61 -15.08
CA MET A 1 -13.40 -4.32 -13.79
C MET A 1 -14.44 -4.46 -12.69
N LEU A 2 -14.18 -5.32 -11.71
CA LEU A 2 -15.07 -5.55 -10.57
C LEU A 2 -14.91 -4.37 -9.61
N ILE A 3 -16.00 -3.64 -9.37
CA ILE A 3 -16.05 -2.55 -8.37
C ILE A 3 -16.21 -3.24 -7.01
N THR A 4 -15.12 -3.33 -6.25
CA THR A 4 -15.15 -3.81 -4.87
C THR A 4 -15.44 -2.60 -3.98
N VAL A 5 -16.71 -2.45 -3.59
CA VAL A 5 -17.14 -1.47 -2.59
C VAL A 5 -16.72 -1.98 -1.22
N LEU A 6 -15.68 -1.39 -0.61
CA LEU A 6 -15.39 -1.60 0.80
C LEU A 6 -16.42 -0.82 1.64
N THR A 7 -17.30 -1.55 2.31
CA THR A 7 -18.23 -1.00 3.28
C THR A 7 -17.50 -0.66 4.58
N ALA A 8 -17.32 0.64 4.84
CA ALA A 8 -16.89 1.15 6.14
C ALA A 8 -17.93 0.78 7.21
N THR A 9 -17.58 -0.16 8.08
CA THR A 9 -18.40 -0.54 9.23
C THR A 9 -18.02 0.36 10.39
N GLY A 10 -18.80 1.42 10.62
CA GLY A 10 -18.63 2.26 11.80
C GLY A 10 -19.06 1.51 13.06
N ILE A 11 -18.08 1.10 13.88
CA ILE A 11 -18.34 0.58 15.22
C ILE A 11 -18.57 1.79 16.13
N ALA A 12 -19.83 1.97 16.57
CA ALA A 12 -20.16 2.94 17.58
C ALA A 12 -19.67 2.44 18.95
N LEU A 13 -18.48 2.87 19.38
CA LEU A 13 -18.06 2.69 20.77
C LEU A 13 -18.85 3.67 21.67
N THR A 14 -19.71 3.11 22.50
CA THR A 14 -20.32 3.83 23.61
C THR A 14 -19.28 4.01 24.72
N PRO A 15 -19.01 5.22 25.24
CA PRO A 15 -18.13 5.40 26.39
C PRO A 15 -18.83 4.88 27.66
N GLY A 16 -18.53 3.64 28.03
CA GLY A 16 -18.84 3.07 29.33
C GLY A 16 -17.80 3.52 30.35
N GLY A 17 -17.92 4.74 30.86
CA GLY A 17 -17.06 5.23 31.94
C GLY A 17 -17.35 4.50 33.25
N ALA A 18 -16.60 3.45 33.55
CA ALA A 18 -16.48 2.90 34.90
C ALA A 18 -15.28 3.57 35.57
N SER A 19 -15.53 4.61 36.39
CA SER A 19 -14.47 5.22 37.19
C SER A 19 -14.19 4.33 38.41
N ALA A 20 -13.08 3.59 38.39
CA ALA A 20 -12.53 3.03 39.62
C ALA A 20 -11.99 4.18 40.50
N ALA A 21 -12.34 4.16 41.78
CA ALA A 21 -11.90 5.17 42.74
C ALA A 21 -10.37 5.08 42.96
N PRO A 22 -9.65 6.19 43.09
CA PRO A 22 -8.22 6.17 43.39
C PRO A 22 -8.03 5.80 44.87
N GLY A 23 -7.45 4.63 45.16
CA GLY A 23 -7.16 4.26 46.54
C GLY A 23 -6.77 2.82 46.88
N GLU A 24 -6.88 1.85 45.98
CA GLU A 24 -6.37 0.49 46.22
C GLU A 24 -5.22 0.20 45.25
N ALA A 25 -4.07 -0.23 45.78
CA ALA A 25 -2.95 -0.69 44.95
C ALA A 25 -3.44 -1.81 44.03
N ALA A 26 -3.17 -1.70 42.73
CA ALA A 26 -3.58 -2.73 41.79
C ALA A 26 -3.04 -4.09 42.23
N THR A 27 -3.90 -5.09 42.24
CA THR A 27 -3.46 -6.48 42.41
C THR A 27 -2.61 -6.90 41.21
N GLY A 28 -1.67 -7.83 41.36
CA GLY A 28 -0.88 -8.35 40.22
C GLY A 28 -1.73 -8.85 39.04
N ALA A 29 -2.98 -9.28 39.30
CA ALA A 29 -3.95 -9.64 38.25
C ALA A 29 -4.48 -8.44 37.46
N GLN A 30 -4.67 -7.28 38.09
CA GLN A 30 -5.08 -6.04 37.41
C GLN A 30 -3.92 -5.46 36.59
N ALA A 31 -2.69 -5.60 37.10
CA ALA A 31 -1.47 -5.25 36.36
C ALA A 31 -1.33 -6.12 35.09
N ALA A 32 -1.49 -7.44 35.21
CA ALA A 32 -1.39 -8.36 34.07
C ALA A 32 -2.47 -8.11 32.99
N GLU A 33 -3.70 -7.77 33.38
CA GLU A 33 -4.78 -7.43 32.45
C GLU A 33 -4.50 -6.12 31.69
N LEU A 34 -4.00 -5.10 32.38
CA LEU A 34 -3.60 -3.83 31.75
C LEU A 34 -2.48 -4.06 30.74
N ALA A 35 -1.44 -4.80 31.12
CA ALA A 35 -0.34 -5.16 30.23
C ALA A 35 -0.81 -5.95 29.00
N ALA A 36 -1.76 -6.88 29.16
CA ALA A 36 -2.34 -7.63 28.04
C ALA A 36 -3.15 -6.74 27.09
N GLN A 37 -3.95 -5.81 27.62
CA GLN A 37 -4.69 -4.85 26.79
C GLN A 37 -3.75 -3.89 26.06
N SER A 38 -2.73 -3.35 26.73
CA SER A 38 -1.74 -2.48 26.10
C SER A 38 -0.94 -3.23 25.03
N GLY A 39 -0.57 -4.49 25.27
CA GLY A 39 0.09 -5.34 24.26
C GLY A 39 -0.75 -5.51 23.00
N HIS A 40 -2.05 -5.82 23.14
CA HIS A 40 -2.95 -5.93 22.00
C HIS A 40 -3.15 -4.60 21.26
N GLN A 41 -3.24 -3.48 21.99
CA GLN A 41 -3.33 -2.15 21.37
C GLN A 41 -2.07 -1.85 20.54
N LEU A 42 -0.89 -2.18 21.05
CA LEU A 42 0.37 -1.99 20.33
C LEU A 42 0.44 -2.82 19.03
N GLU A 43 -0.09 -4.05 19.02
CA GLU A 43 -0.22 -4.86 17.80
C GLU A 43 -1.10 -4.14 16.76
N VAL A 44 -2.28 -3.66 17.16
CA VAL A 44 -3.19 -2.94 16.26
C VAL A 44 -2.54 -1.66 15.71
N LEU A 45 -1.91 -0.86 16.58
CA LEU A 45 -1.22 0.37 16.17
C LEU A 45 -0.05 0.06 15.21
N THR A 46 0.67 -1.04 15.42
CA THR A 46 1.75 -1.47 14.53
C THR A 46 1.22 -1.75 13.13
N GLU A 47 0.12 -2.50 13.01
CA GLU A 47 -0.45 -2.79 11.69
C GLU A 47 -1.05 -1.56 11.02
N ASP A 48 -1.69 -0.69 11.79
CA ASP A 48 -2.17 0.60 11.30
C ASP A 48 -1.02 1.48 10.77
N LEU A 49 0.13 1.48 11.47
CA LEU A 49 1.33 2.23 11.08
C LEU A 49 1.96 1.64 9.81
N ASN A 50 2.00 0.31 9.69
CA ASN A 50 2.49 -0.38 8.50
C ASN A 50 1.60 -0.07 7.29
N GLU A 51 0.29 -0.20 7.44
CA GLU A 51 -0.67 0.12 6.38
C GLU A 51 -0.56 1.59 5.95
N ALA A 52 -0.44 2.52 6.90
CA ALA A 52 -0.27 3.95 6.62
C ALA A 52 1.03 4.25 5.87
N ARG A 53 2.08 3.45 6.03
CA ARG A 53 3.36 3.60 5.29
C ARG A 53 3.31 2.98 3.90
N GLU A 54 2.71 1.79 3.78
CA GLU A 54 2.72 1.01 2.55
C GLU A 54 1.71 1.51 1.51
N ASN A 55 0.47 1.80 1.94
CA ASN A 55 -0.62 2.11 1.03
C ASN A 55 -0.35 3.34 0.14
N PRO A 56 0.13 4.49 0.66
CA PRO A 56 0.47 5.64 -0.18
C PRO A 56 1.54 5.31 -1.23
N THR A 57 2.54 4.50 -0.86
CA THR A 57 3.63 4.10 -1.75
C THR A 57 3.09 3.27 -2.92
N LEU A 58 2.21 2.30 -2.64
CA LEU A 58 1.56 1.48 -3.67
C LEU A 58 0.69 2.31 -4.62
N GLN A 59 -0.10 3.24 -4.08
CA GLN A 59 -0.96 4.09 -4.92
C GLN A 59 -0.16 5.09 -5.76
N GLN A 60 0.93 5.65 -5.22
CA GLN A 60 1.83 6.52 -5.98
C GLN A 60 2.49 5.77 -7.14
N ALA A 61 2.90 4.51 -6.93
CA ALA A 61 3.44 3.67 -7.98
C ALA A 61 2.39 3.41 -9.09
N ALA A 62 1.15 3.08 -8.71
CA ALA A 62 0.05 2.90 -9.66
C ALA A 62 -0.26 4.18 -10.46
N ALA A 63 -0.24 5.35 -9.80
CA ALA A 63 -0.42 6.64 -10.48
C ALA A 63 0.72 6.94 -11.47
N ALA A 64 1.96 6.63 -11.11
CA ALA A 64 3.11 6.78 -12.00
C ALA A 64 3.03 5.84 -13.22
N GLU A 65 2.60 4.60 -13.03
CA GLU A 65 2.38 3.65 -14.12
C GLU A 65 1.27 4.14 -15.07
N ALA A 66 0.14 4.60 -14.54
CA ALA A 66 -0.95 5.13 -15.35
C ALA A 66 -0.52 6.38 -16.15
N ALA A 67 0.28 7.27 -15.54
CA ALA A 67 0.86 8.41 -16.25
C ALA A 67 1.80 7.98 -17.40
N ALA A 68 2.59 6.92 -17.20
CA ALA A 68 3.43 6.36 -18.25
C ALA A 68 2.60 5.78 -19.42
N GLN A 69 1.45 5.17 -19.13
CA GLN A 69 0.51 4.68 -20.16
C GLN A 69 -0.08 5.83 -20.99
N VAL A 70 -0.45 6.94 -20.35
CA VAL A 70 -0.89 8.16 -21.06
C VAL A 70 0.21 8.67 -22.01
N ALA A 71 1.45 8.78 -21.52
CA ALA A 71 2.56 9.25 -22.33
C ALA A 71 2.83 8.34 -23.55
N ALA A 72 2.71 7.02 -23.37
CA ALA A 72 2.84 6.05 -24.46
C ALA A 72 1.70 6.18 -25.50
N ALA A 73 0.46 6.35 -25.05
CA ALA A 73 -0.70 6.51 -25.93
C ALA A 73 -0.63 7.84 -26.71
N ASP A 74 -0.24 8.94 -26.06
CA ASP A 74 -0.04 10.24 -26.71
C ASP A 74 1.07 10.17 -27.78
N ALA A 75 2.15 9.42 -27.52
CA ALA A 75 3.21 9.21 -28.50
C ALA A 75 2.74 8.39 -29.72
N GLU A 76 1.90 7.37 -29.51
CA GLU A 76 1.28 6.61 -30.60
C GLU A 76 0.36 7.50 -31.45
N LEU A 77 -0.44 8.36 -30.81
CA LEU A 77 -1.29 9.32 -31.49
C LEU A 77 -0.48 10.31 -32.33
N ALA A 78 0.60 10.87 -31.78
CA ALA A 78 1.47 11.78 -32.51
C ALA A 78 2.10 11.10 -33.74
N ALA A 79 2.60 9.86 -33.59
CA ALA A 79 3.16 9.10 -34.69
C ALA A 79 2.13 8.80 -35.79
N LEU A 80 0.86 8.58 -35.42
CA LEU A 80 -0.23 8.40 -36.38
C LEU A 80 -0.56 9.70 -37.13
N GLN A 81 -0.61 10.82 -36.43
CA GLN A 81 -0.82 12.15 -37.03
C GLN A 81 0.28 12.48 -38.04
N ASP A 82 1.54 12.19 -37.72
CA ASP A 82 2.67 12.40 -38.64
C ASP A 82 2.55 11.56 -39.91
N ARG A 83 2.11 10.29 -39.79
CA ARG A 83 1.87 9.41 -40.95
C ARG A 83 0.73 9.93 -41.83
N ILE A 84 -0.37 10.36 -41.22
CA ILE A 84 -1.50 10.96 -41.94
C ILE A 84 -1.06 12.23 -42.67
N ALA A 85 -0.29 13.09 -42.01
CA ALA A 85 0.25 14.31 -42.60
C ALA A 85 1.18 14.01 -43.79
N ALA A 86 2.05 13.00 -43.69
CA ALA A 86 2.91 12.57 -44.79
C ALA A 86 2.11 12.06 -46.00
N VAL A 87 1.05 11.26 -45.76
CA VAL A 87 0.15 10.80 -46.84
C VAL A 87 -0.57 11.99 -47.48
N ALA A 88 -1.14 12.90 -46.69
CA ALA A 88 -1.82 14.09 -47.19
C ALA A 88 -0.88 14.98 -48.01
N HIS A 89 0.37 15.15 -47.56
CA HIS A 89 1.37 15.92 -48.30
C HIS A 89 1.74 15.25 -49.62
N SER A 90 1.93 13.92 -49.64
CA SER A 90 2.21 13.16 -50.87
C SER A 90 1.05 13.22 -51.88
N ALA A 91 -0.19 13.24 -51.39
CA ALA A 91 -1.38 13.37 -52.21
C ALA A 91 -1.58 14.80 -52.76
N GLY A 92 -1.12 15.83 -52.02
CA GLY A 92 -1.19 17.24 -52.43
C GLY A 92 -0.03 17.71 -53.31
N THR A 93 1.11 17.00 -53.29
CA THR A 93 2.31 17.32 -54.10
C THR A 93 2.48 16.42 -55.33
N GLY A 94 1.78 15.29 -55.40
CA GLY A 94 1.60 14.54 -56.64
C GLY A 94 0.69 15.31 -57.60
N ASP A 95 1.17 15.54 -58.82
CA ASP A 95 0.53 16.26 -59.94
C ASP A 95 -1.01 16.32 -59.80
N GLY A 96 -1.52 17.50 -59.42
CA GLY A 96 -2.88 17.67 -58.91
C GLY A 96 -3.95 17.20 -59.89
N LEU A 97 -4.97 16.47 -59.41
CA LEU A 97 -6.21 16.03 -60.08
C LEU A 97 -6.11 15.36 -61.49
N GLY A 98 -4.97 15.41 -62.17
CA GLY A 98 -4.71 14.81 -63.48
C GLY A 98 -4.77 13.28 -63.45
N PRO A 99 -4.18 12.60 -62.44
CA PRO A 99 -4.35 11.17 -62.25
C PRO A 99 -5.82 10.79 -61.97
N LEU A 100 -6.58 11.62 -61.24
CA LEU A 100 -8.01 11.39 -60.99
C LEU A 100 -8.85 11.46 -62.27
N GLN A 101 -8.55 12.39 -63.18
CA GLN A 101 -9.23 12.50 -64.48
C GLN A 101 -8.86 11.38 -65.46
N VAL A 102 -7.61 10.89 -65.44
CA VAL A 102 -7.17 9.71 -66.20
C VAL A 102 -7.75 8.41 -65.61
N PHE A 103 -7.92 8.34 -64.29
CA PHE A 103 -8.49 7.19 -63.58
C PHE A 103 -10.01 7.06 -63.77
N MET A 104 -10.77 8.16 -63.70
CA MET A 104 -12.23 8.17 -63.97
C MET A 104 -12.57 7.78 -65.41
N THR A 105 -11.60 7.86 -66.33
CA THR A 105 -11.79 7.51 -67.74
C THR A 105 -11.23 6.14 -68.14
N SER A 106 -10.34 5.52 -67.34
CA SER A 106 -9.57 4.34 -67.76
C SER A 106 -9.13 3.33 -66.66
N GLY A 107 -9.39 3.56 -65.37
CA GLY A 107 -8.81 2.76 -64.26
C GLY A 107 -9.63 1.52 -63.82
N PRO A 108 -9.00 0.44 -63.31
CA PRO A 108 -9.70 -0.73 -62.78
C PRO A 108 -10.34 -0.42 -61.41
N ALA A 109 -11.61 -0.81 -61.24
CA ALA A 109 -12.40 -0.55 -60.02
C ALA A 109 -11.79 -1.16 -58.73
N ASP A 110 -10.97 -2.22 -58.87
CA ASP A 110 -10.36 -2.93 -57.76
C ASP A 110 -9.34 -2.08 -56.99
N GLU A 111 -8.52 -1.27 -57.68
CA GLU A 111 -7.52 -0.39 -57.03
C GLU A 111 -8.18 0.73 -56.22
N PHE A 112 -9.34 1.21 -56.65
CA PHE A 112 -10.12 2.21 -55.90
C PHE A 112 -10.66 1.62 -54.60
N LEU A 113 -11.24 0.42 -54.68
CA LEU A 113 -11.78 -0.29 -53.51
C LEU A 113 -10.68 -0.61 -52.49
N GLU A 114 -9.49 -1.02 -52.94
CA GLU A 114 -8.33 -1.27 -52.07
C GLU A 114 -7.88 0.00 -51.34
N ARG A 115 -7.91 1.16 -52.02
CA ARG A 115 -7.55 2.44 -51.42
C ARG A 115 -8.59 2.94 -50.41
N VAL A 116 -9.88 2.72 -50.67
CA VAL A 116 -10.96 3.01 -49.72
C VAL A 116 -10.86 2.10 -48.50
N ALA A 117 -10.64 0.80 -48.68
CA ALA A 117 -10.44 -0.15 -47.57
C ALA A 117 -9.22 0.20 -46.71
N THR A 118 -8.14 0.67 -47.34
CA THR A 118 -6.94 1.14 -46.60
C THR A 118 -7.25 2.39 -45.78
N LEU A 119 -7.99 3.35 -46.33
CA LEU A 119 -8.40 4.57 -45.61
C LEU A 119 -9.34 4.25 -44.44
N ASP A 120 -10.28 3.33 -44.64
CA ASP A 120 -11.19 2.84 -43.60
C ASP A 120 -10.41 2.17 -42.45
N SER A 121 -9.43 1.32 -42.78
CA SER A 121 -8.55 0.71 -41.78
C SER A 121 -7.70 1.72 -41.02
N VAL A 122 -7.22 2.79 -41.67
CA VAL A 122 -6.45 3.86 -41.01
C VAL A 122 -7.35 4.69 -40.10
N ALA A 123 -8.58 5.01 -40.55
CA ALA A 123 -9.57 5.72 -39.75
C ALA A 123 -9.95 4.91 -38.50
N GLY A 124 -10.23 3.61 -38.66
CA GLY A 124 -10.50 2.72 -37.53
C GLY A 124 -9.33 2.65 -36.54
N HIS A 125 -8.10 2.52 -37.03
CA HIS A 125 -6.93 2.54 -36.14
C HIS A 125 -6.75 3.87 -35.41
N HIS A 126 -7.07 5.01 -36.05
CA HIS A 126 -7.03 6.32 -35.41
C HIS A 126 -8.08 6.44 -34.29
N ASP A 127 -9.30 5.99 -34.56
CA ASP A 127 -10.37 5.97 -33.55
C ASP A 127 -9.99 5.08 -32.36
N ASP A 128 -9.37 3.92 -32.61
CA ASP A 128 -8.85 3.02 -31.56
C ASP A 128 -7.72 3.66 -30.74
N VAL A 129 -6.80 4.40 -31.37
CA VAL A 129 -5.74 5.14 -30.65
C VAL A 129 -6.34 6.24 -29.79
N LEU A 130 -7.29 7.02 -30.32
CA LEU A 130 -7.98 8.07 -29.57
C LEU A 130 -8.74 7.50 -28.38
N ALA A 131 -9.46 6.39 -28.57
CA ALA A 131 -10.17 5.70 -27.50
C ALA A 131 -9.20 5.25 -26.38
N ARG A 132 -8.03 4.69 -26.74
CA ARG A 132 -7.00 4.31 -25.77
C ARG A 132 -6.39 5.50 -25.03
N VAL A 133 -6.19 6.64 -25.70
CA VAL A 133 -5.71 7.87 -25.05
C VAL A 133 -6.72 8.35 -24.00
N GLU A 134 -8.00 8.41 -24.36
CA GLU A 134 -9.06 8.82 -23.43
C GLU A 134 -9.20 7.85 -22.24
N GLU A 135 -9.19 6.54 -22.50
CA GLU A 135 -9.20 5.52 -21.44
C GLU A 135 -7.98 5.64 -20.52
N SER A 136 -6.78 5.81 -21.08
CA SER A 136 -5.54 5.96 -20.29
C SER A 136 -5.57 7.22 -19.44
N ARG A 137 -6.11 8.33 -19.95
CA ARG A 137 -6.24 9.58 -19.20
C ARG A 137 -7.23 9.45 -18.04
N ALA A 138 -8.38 8.82 -18.29
CA ALA A 138 -9.35 8.54 -17.24
C ALA A 138 -8.77 7.62 -16.15
N ALA A 139 -8.00 6.60 -16.55
CA ALA A 139 -7.29 5.73 -15.62
C ALA A 139 -6.24 6.50 -14.79
N ALA A 140 -5.46 7.38 -15.42
CA ALA A 140 -4.47 8.20 -14.73
C ALA A 140 -5.11 9.21 -13.75
N GLU A 141 -6.23 9.83 -14.12
CA GLU A 141 -6.98 10.71 -13.21
C GLU A 141 -7.51 9.92 -12.00
N SER A 142 -8.11 8.75 -12.23
CA SER A 142 -8.59 7.87 -11.16
C SER A 142 -7.46 7.41 -10.25
N ALA A 143 -6.31 7.02 -10.81
CA ALA A 143 -5.14 6.59 -10.04
C ALA A 143 -4.54 7.76 -9.23
N GLY A 144 -4.49 8.97 -9.80
CA GLY A 144 -4.07 10.17 -9.10
C GLY A 144 -5.00 10.53 -7.93
N ALA A 145 -6.31 10.42 -8.11
CA ALA A 145 -7.28 10.63 -7.04
C ALA A 145 -7.13 9.58 -5.91
N ALA A 146 -6.93 8.32 -6.26
CA ALA A 146 -6.68 7.24 -5.29
C ALA A 146 -5.38 7.48 -4.50
N ALA A 147 -4.31 7.90 -5.15
CA ALA A 147 -3.05 8.24 -4.48
C ALA A 147 -3.19 9.43 -3.53
N ALA A 148 -3.92 10.47 -3.92
CA ALA A 148 -4.19 11.61 -3.05
C ALA A 148 -5.03 11.21 -1.82
N GLN A 149 -6.07 10.39 -2.02
CA GLN A 149 -6.90 9.87 -0.93
C GLN A 149 -6.09 9.00 0.03
N ALA A 150 -5.26 8.08 -0.48
CA ALA A 150 -4.42 7.22 0.34
C ALA A 150 -3.39 8.02 1.15
N THR A 151 -2.81 9.07 0.55
CA THR A 151 -1.90 9.97 1.27
C THR A 151 -2.62 10.70 2.41
N ALA A 152 -3.80 11.25 2.16
CA ALA A 152 -4.57 11.93 3.22
C ALA A 152 -5.00 10.97 4.34
N ALA A 153 -5.42 9.75 3.99
CA ALA A 153 -5.77 8.72 4.97
C ALA A 153 -4.55 8.30 5.82
N ALA A 154 -3.37 8.16 5.20
CA ALA A 154 -2.14 7.87 5.92
C ALA A 154 -1.74 9.00 6.87
N GLU A 155 -1.89 10.27 6.48
CA GLU A 155 -1.64 11.41 7.37
C GLU A 155 -2.57 11.40 8.59
N GLU A 156 -3.86 11.11 8.39
CA GLU A 156 -4.83 10.98 9.48
C GLU A 156 -4.48 9.80 10.40
N GLN A 157 -4.15 8.64 9.83
CA GLN A 157 -3.77 7.46 10.59
C GLN A 157 -2.50 7.67 11.39
N LEU A 158 -1.47 8.31 10.81
CA LEU A 158 -0.24 8.66 11.52
C LEU A 158 -0.50 9.61 12.70
N ALA A 159 -1.41 10.58 12.54
CA ALA A 159 -1.79 11.46 13.63
C ALA A 159 -2.55 10.71 14.74
N ALA A 160 -3.42 9.75 14.39
CA ALA A 160 -4.11 8.90 15.34
C ALA A 160 -3.15 8.01 16.13
N VAL A 161 -2.21 7.34 15.43
CA VAL A 161 -1.17 6.49 16.03
C VAL A 161 -0.29 7.30 16.98
N GLN A 162 0.11 8.53 16.64
CA GLN A 162 0.85 9.40 17.55
C GLN A 162 0.05 9.77 18.81
N GLY A 163 -1.25 9.99 18.67
CA GLY A 163 -2.15 10.23 19.80
C GLY A 163 -2.22 9.03 20.73
N GLN A 164 -2.44 7.84 20.18
CA GLN A 164 -2.51 6.59 20.93
C GLN A 164 -1.17 6.23 21.57
N GLN A 165 -0.04 6.44 20.89
CA GLN A 165 1.30 6.23 21.47
C GLN A 165 1.51 7.07 22.74
N LYS A 166 1.02 8.31 22.76
CA LYS A 166 1.11 9.17 23.94
C LYS A 166 0.22 8.69 25.08
N GLU A 167 -0.97 8.19 24.76
CA GLU A 167 -1.91 7.62 25.73
C GLU A 167 -1.31 6.35 26.36
N LEU A 168 -0.84 5.42 25.53
CA LEU A 168 -0.11 4.22 25.96
C LEU A 168 1.13 4.56 26.79
N GLY A 169 1.89 5.58 26.42
CA GLY A 169 3.04 6.02 27.24
C GLY A 169 2.63 6.46 28.64
N THR A 170 1.46 7.11 28.77
CA THR A 170 0.92 7.50 30.08
C THR A 170 0.45 6.28 30.87
N GLU A 171 -0.18 5.30 30.21
CA GLU A 171 -0.59 4.04 30.84
C GLU A 171 0.61 3.21 31.30
N ILE A 172 1.70 3.18 30.52
CA ILE A 172 2.95 2.50 30.87
C ILE A 172 3.59 3.15 32.11
N GLU A 173 3.67 4.49 32.17
CA GLU A 173 4.19 5.19 33.35
C GLU A 173 3.36 4.85 34.62
N ASP A 174 2.03 4.83 34.51
CA ASP A 174 1.14 4.44 35.62
C ASP A 174 1.31 2.97 36.00
N TYR A 175 1.49 2.09 35.02
CA TYR A 175 1.78 0.68 35.23
C TYR A 175 3.12 0.48 35.96
N GLU A 176 4.20 1.14 35.54
CA GLU A 176 5.51 1.04 36.18
C GLU A 176 5.47 1.45 37.65
N VAL A 177 4.72 2.51 37.98
CA VAL A 177 4.51 2.95 39.37
C VAL A 177 3.79 1.87 40.19
N GLN A 178 2.77 1.23 39.61
CA GLN A 178 2.01 0.16 40.27
C GLN A 178 2.81 -1.14 40.39
N TYR A 179 3.62 -1.46 39.39
CA TYR A 179 4.48 -2.64 39.38
C TYR A 179 5.59 -2.51 40.42
N ALA A 180 6.19 -1.32 40.58
CA ALA A 180 7.28 -1.07 41.52
C ALA A 180 6.90 -1.25 43.01
N VAL A 181 5.61 -1.35 43.34
CA VAL A 181 5.14 -1.61 44.71
C VAL A 181 4.74 -3.07 44.95
N LEU A 182 4.82 -3.94 43.93
CA LEU A 182 4.53 -5.36 44.04
C LEU A 182 5.62 -6.10 44.83
N THR A 183 5.25 -7.24 45.42
CA THR A 183 6.22 -8.20 45.95
C THR A 183 6.76 -9.10 44.83
N ALA A 184 7.95 -9.68 45.01
CA ALA A 184 8.55 -10.59 44.02
C ALA A 184 7.63 -11.77 43.61
N GLN A 185 6.74 -12.22 44.52
CA GLN A 185 5.78 -13.28 44.22
C GLN A 185 4.62 -12.78 43.34
N GLU A 186 4.24 -11.51 43.47
CA GLU A 186 3.22 -10.87 42.63
C GLU A 186 3.77 -10.49 41.26
N GLU A 187 5.05 -10.08 41.18
CA GLU A 187 5.78 -9.87 39.92
C GLU A 187 5.83 -11.15 39.09
N GLU A 188 6.30 -12.26 39.68
CA GLU A 188 6.40 -13.56 38.98
C GLU A 188 5.02 -14.07 38.51
N GLN A 189 3.96 -13.79 39.29
CA GLN A 189 2.59 -14.13 38.91
C GLN A 189 2.08 -13.26 37.76
N ALA A 190 2.40 -11.96 37.73
CA ALA A 190 2.03 -11.06 36.65
C ALA A 190 2.75 -11.44 35.34
N ASP A 191 4.07 -11.66 35.42
CA ASP A 191 4.90 -12.06 34.28
C ASP A 191 4.44 -13.39 33.69
N ALA A 192 4.17 -14.40 34.53
CA ALA A 192 3.71 -15.71 34.07
C ALA A 192 2.30 -15.67 33.44
N THR A 193 1.47 -14.72 33.86
CA THR A 193 0.12 -14.53 33.28
C THR A 193 0.20 -13.90 31.89
N HIS A 194 1.18 -13.03 31.66
CA HIS A 194 1.33 -12.29 30.40
C HIS A 194 2.27 -12.97 29.40
N GLY A 195 3.53 -13.21 29.78
CA GLY A 195 4.58 -13.77 28.91
C GLY A 195 4.65 -15.30 28.91
N GLY A 196 3.84 -15.97 29.74
CA GLY A 196 4.01 -17.40 30.00
C GLY A 196 5.30 -17.70 30.77
N PRO A 197 5.68 -18.98 30.92
CA PRO A 197 6.93 -19.32 31.60
C PRO A 197 8.12 -18.78 30.81
N SER A 198 9.06 -18.13 31.49
CA SER A 198 10.31 -17.68 30.87
C SER A 198 11.06 -18.91 30.30
N LEU A 199 11.32 -18.89 28.99
CA LEU A 199 11.99 -19.98 28.27
C LEU A 199 13.44 -19.58 28.00
N GLN A 200 14.36 -20.54 28.15
CA GLN A 200 15.72 -20.35 27.68
C GLN A 200 15.76 -20.36 26.15
N ALA A 201 16.35 -19.32 25.57
CA ALA A 201 16.64 -19.26 24.15
C ALA A 201 17.56 -20.45 23.75
N PRO A 202 17.30 -21.12 22.61
CA PRO A 202 18.21 -22.12 22.07
C PRO A 202 19.59 -21.50 21.79
N ALA A 203 20.65 -22.27 21.92
CA ALA A 203 21.98 -21.81 21.52
C ALA A 203 21.99 -21.46 20.02
N ALA A 204 22.66 -20.38 19.64
CA ALA A 204 22.81 -19.99 18.24
C ALA A 204 23.34 -21.18 17.39
N GLY A 205 22.64 -21.50 16.30
CA GLY A 205 22.97 -22.64 15.42
C GLY A 205 22.52 -24.03 15.92
N SER A 206 21.76 -24.12 17.02
CA SER A 206 21.21 -25.40 17.51
C SER A 206 19.85 -25.78 16.90
N VAL A 207 19.25 -24.89 16.10
CA VAL A 207 17.95 -25.09 15.47
C VAL A 207 18.13 -25.20 13.95
N GLU A 208 17.87 -26.39 13.40
CA GLU A 208 17.78 -26.62 11.95
C GLU A 208 16.33 -26.54 11.50
N ALA A 209 16.06 -25.67 10.54
CA ALA A 209 14.75 -25.51 9.92
C ALA A 209 14.53 -26.44 8.71
N ALA A 210 13.27 -26.70 8.38
CA ALA A 210 12.90 -27.54 7.24
C ALA A 210 13.20 -26.90 5.86
N SER A 211 13.47 -25.59 5.80
CA SER A 211 13.80 -24.85 4.58
C SER A 211 14.78 -23.70 4.86
N GLY A 212 15.46 -23.22 3.81
CA GLY A 212 16.34 -22.06 3.93
C GLY A 212 15.61 -20.77 4.31
N SER A 213 14.37 -20.58 3.86
CA SER A 213 13.55 -19.43 4.26
C SER A 213 13.17 -19.48 5.75
N ALA A 214 12.82 -20.67 6.25
CA ALA A 214 12.54 -20.85 7.67
C ALA A 214 13.81 -20.68 8.52
N GLN A 215 14.97 -21.11 8.02
CA GLN A 215 16.24 -20.89 8.70
C GLN A 215 16.56 -19.39 8.81
N LEU A 216 16.29 -18.61 7.75
CA LEU A 216 16.53 -17.17 7.75
C LEU A 216 15.71 -16.44 8.82
N VAL A 217 14.43 -16.80 9.00
CA VAL A 217 13.56 -16.26 10.05
C VAL A 217 14.07 -16.64 11.45
N ILE A 218 14.51 -17.90 11.63
CA ILE A 218 15.07 -18.37 12.91
C ILE A 218 16.36 -17.62 13.24
N ASP A 219 17.26 -17.47 12.27
CA ASP A 219 18.52 -16.75 12.46
C ASP A 219 18.27 -15.26 12.77
N MET A 220 17.29 -14.66 12.09
CA MET A 220 16.88 -13.27 12.35
C MET A 220 16.27 -13.10 13.75
N ALA A 221 15.41 -14.02 14.20
CA ALA A 221 14.85 -13.99 15.54
C ALA A 221 15.91 -14.23 16.63
N LEU A 222 16.83 -15.18 16.43
CA LEU A 222 17.92 -15.45 17.37
C LEU A 222 18.90 -14.27 17.48
N ALA A 223 19.03 -13.45 16.44
CA ALA A 223 19.86 -12.25 16.47
C ALA A 223 19.28 -11.13 17.37
N GLN A 224 17.99 -11.19 17.70
CA GLN A 224 17.29 -10.21 18.56
C GLN A 224 17.27 -10.64 20.04
N VAL A 225 17.83 -11.80 20.38
CA VAL A 225 17.91 -12.26 21.76
C VAL A 225 18.79 -11.30 22.56
N ASP A 226 18.29 -10.86 23.71
CA ASP A 226 18.89 -9.84 24.60
C ASP A 226 18.79 -8.38 24.10
N ASP A 227 18.22 -8.12 22.92
CA ASP A 227 17.94 -6.75 22.47
C ASP A 227 16.71 -6.19 23.21
N PRO A 228 16.72 -4.89 23.60
CA PRO A 228 15.57 -4.27 24.21
C PRO A 228 14.41 -4.18 23.20
N HIS A 229 13.22 -4.62 23.62
CA HIS A 229 12.01 -4.44 22.82
C HIS A 229 11.56 -2.97 22.90
N VAL A 230 11.55 -2.28 21.76
CA VAL A 230 11.06 -0.91 21.64
C VAL A 230 10.04 -0.86 20.51
N TRP A 231 8.82 -0.51 20.87
CA TRP A 231 7.73 -0.40 19.91
C TRP A 231 8.03 0.67 18.84
N ALA A 232 7.82 0.32 17.56
CA ALA A 232 8.13 1.14 16.39
C ALA A 232 9.61 1.58 16.27
N ALA A 233 10.54 0.77 16.78
CA ALA A 233 11.97 1.00 16.57
C ALA A 233 12.32 1.01 15.08
N GLY A 234 12.91 2.10 14.61
CA GLY A 234 13.45 2.23 13.25
C GLY A 234 14.97 2.10 13.17
N GLU A 235 15.65 1.85 14.29
CA GLU A 235 17.11 1.94 14.44
C GLU A 235 17.74 0.60 14.87
N SER A 236 19.03 0.42 14.58
CA SER A 236 19.75 -0.87 14.57
C SER A 236 19.93 -1.59 15.92
N ASP A 237 19.53 -0.96 17.01
CA ASP A 237 19.90 -1.38 18.38
C ASP A 237 18.67 -1.67 19.25
N ALA A 238 17.49 -1.79 18.65
CA ALA A 238 16.24 -2.13 19.33
C ALA A 238 15.31 -2.95 18.43
N PHE A 239 14.55 -3.85 19.05
CA PHE A 239 13.68 -4.81 18.35
C PHE A 239 12.20 -4.38 18.39
N ASP A 240 11.53 -4.45 17.24
CA ASP A 240 10.07 -4.46 17.10
C ASP A 240 9.66 -5.74 16.35
N CYS A 241 8.64 -6.44 16.86
CA CYS A 241 8.11 -7.67 16.30
C CYS A 241 7.67 -7.54 14.82
N SER A 242 7.39 -6.31 14.35
CA SER A 242 7.08 -6.02 12.94
C SER A 242 8.23 -6.32 11.96
N GLY A 243 9.48 -6.38 12.43
CA GLY A 243 10.65 -6.72 11.59
C GLY A 243 10.75 -8.20 11.22
N LEU A 244 10.00 -9.09 11.88
CA LEU A 244 10.04 -10.54 11.63
C LEU A 244 9.02 -11.03 10.59
N THR A 245 8.10 -10.17 10.16
CA THR A 245 6.99 -10.53 9.26
C THR A 245 7.16 -10.02 7.82
N GLN A 246 8.14 -9.15 7.58
CA GLN A 246 8.49 -8.59 6.26
C GLN A 246 9.45 -9.51 5.49
#